data_AF-A0A6C2UEA1-F1
#
_entry.id   AF-A0A6C2UEA1-F1
#
_cell.length_a   1.000
_cell.length_b   1.000
_cell.length_c   1.000
_cell.angle_alpha   90.00
_cell.angle_beta   90.00
_cell.angle_gamma   90.00
#
_symmetry.space_group_name_H-M   'P 1'
#
loop_
_entity.id
_entity.type
_entity.pdbx_description
1 polymer ?
#
loop_
_entity_poly.entity_id
_entity_poly.type
_entity_poly.pdbx_seq_one_letter_code
_entity_poly.pdbx_strand_id
1 'polypeptide(L)'
;MREFGRAFINASPQIRGPNWSFRIENCLRYILFTDQVADMDEYDYHWKKAISFNRWEEESAGVHPDWILMHHGDQNYWGMYGISWTSRVIEYGELFSGKPWAYESDQLDFIADCMIEGTRWVMFRGVVEYTFAPKRSSVLLGRTDSVALQFKELYGRLIAVGGDLLTRKSELIDLEANVILPYWETGDSEQPTTPEFEGHRYFWTSEYQAHRRSNFGIYTRRCSQRARAPASRDTAPLHLNYGVGYTPIVRRGDELRFSRLGWDFRHVPGTTVEQGKDIGGGFAGSQTRGAEPLFRRCY
;
A
#
# COMPACT_ATOMS: atom_id res chain seq x y z
N MET A 1 29.97 0.97 5.07
CA MET A 1 28.70 0.90 4.30
C MET A 1 28.73 -0.19 3.23
N ARG A 2 29.78 -0.29 2.42
CA ARG A 2 29.94 -1.36 1.40
C ARG A 2 29.82 -2.79 1.96
N GLU A 3 30.59 -3.13 2.99
CA GLU A 3 30.51 -4.45 3.64
C GLU A 3 29.15 -4.69 4.31
N PHE A 4 28.55 -3.65 4.87
CA PHE A 4 27.21 -3.72 5.47
C PHE A 4 26.13 -3.98 4.42
N GLY A 5 26.20 -3.31 3.26
CA GLY A 5 25.30 -3.53 2.14
C GLY A 5 25.42 -4.95 1.57
N ARG A 6 26.65 -5.43 1.34
CA ARG A 6 26.92 -6.81 0.91
C ARG A 6 26.45 -7.84 1.94
N ALA A 7 26.75 -7.63 3.22
CA ALA A 7 26.28 -8.51 4.28
C ALA A 7 24.74 -8.57 4.33
N PHE A 8 24.06 -7.44 4.12
CA PHE A 8 22.59 -7.40 4.08
C PHE A 8 22.02 -8.12 2.86
N ILE A 9 22.54 -7.84 1.66
CA ILE A 9 22.17 -8.53 0.42
C ILE A 9 22.34 -10.04 0.60
N ASN A 10 23.45 -10.48 1.20
CA ASN A 10 23.74 -11.89 1.42
C ASN A 10 22.91 -12.53 2.53
N ALA A 11 22.59 -11.79 3.60
CA ALA A 11 21.78 -12.27 4.71
C ALA A 11 20.28 -12.33 4.39
N SER A 12 19.84 -11.59 3.37
CA SER A 12 18.43 -11.49 2.99
C SER A 12 18.28 -11.25 1.49
N PRO A 13 18.76 -12.18 0.63
CA PRO A 13 18.78 -12.00 -0.82
C PRO A 13 17.37 -11.99 -1.45
N GLN A 14 16.34 -12.22 -0.64
CA GLN A 14 14.97 -12.45 -1.08
C GLN A 14 13.97 -11.39 -0.59
N ILE A 15 14.26 -10.65 0.49
CA ILE A 15 13.32 -9.67 1.07
C ILE A 15 13.00 -8.59 0.02
N ARG A 16 11.75 -8.56 -0.43
CA ARG A 16 11.25 -7.51 -1.36
C ARG A 16 10.51 -6.41 -0.59
N GLY A 17 10.35 -5.27 -1.24
CA GLY A 17 9.50 -4.18 -0.75
C GLY A 17 10.20 -3.03 0.01
N PRO A 18 9.42 -2.21 0.74
CA PRO A 18 9.80 -0.85 1.14
C PRO A 18 11.09 -0.69 1.95
N ASN A 19 11.31 -1.53 2.97
CA ASN A 19 12.51 -1.44 3.81
C ASN A 19 13.77 -1.92 3.07
N TRP A 20 13.60 -2.88 2.16
CA TRP A 20 14.70 -3.38 1.36
C TRP A 20 15.12 -2.33 0.32
N SER A 21 14.15 -1.74 -0.39
CA SER A 21 14.43 -0.66 -1.35
C SER A 21 15.12 0.51 -0.66
N PHE A 22 14.70 0.90 0.54
CA PHE A 22 15.39 1.92 1.32
C PHE A 22 16.86 1.60 1.59
N ARG A 23 17.20 0.36 1.95
CA ARG A 23 18.57 -0.03 2.29
C ARG A 23 19.47 -0.05 1.05
N ILE A 24 19.00 -0.63 -0.04
CA ILE A 24 19.77 -0.72 -1.29
C ILE A 24 19.96 0.67 -1.88
N GLU A 25 18.94 1.51 -1.87
CA GLU A 25 19.03 2.91 -2.27
C GLU A 25 20.12 3.67 -1.50
N ASN A 26 20.18 3.52 -0.17
CA ASN A 26 21.24 4.14 0.63
C ASN A 26 22.64 3.62 0.28
N CYS A 27 22.77 2.33 -0.06
CA CYS A 27 24.04 1.77 -0.52
C CYS A 27 24.44 2.31 -1.88
N LEU A 28 23.50 2.40 -2.83
CA LEU A 28 23.71 3.00 -4.16
C LEU A 28 24.14 4.46 -4.04
N ARG A 29 23.44 5.26 -3.23
CA ARG A 29 23.83 6.65 -2.96
C ARG A 29 25.25 6.72 -2.37
N TYR A 30 25.59 5.86 -1.40
CA TYR A 30 26.95 5.81 -0.84
C TYR A 30 28.02 5.47 -1.89
N ILE A 31 27.75 4.50 -2.78
CA ILE A 31 28.65 4.13 -3.87
C ILE A 31 28.89 5.33 -4.78
N LEU A 32 27.84 6.05 -5.16
CA LEU A 32 27.94 7.25 -5.99
C LEU A 32 28.72 8.37 -5.27
N PHE A 33 28.47 8.59 -3.97
CA PHE A 33 29.20 9.59 -3.18
C PHE A 33 30.68 9.27 -2.96
N THR A 34 31.07 8.00 -3.06
CA THR A 34 32.46 7.54 -2.80
C THR A 34 33.20 7.15 -4.08
N ASP A 35 32.62 7.39 -5.25
CA ASP A 35 33.17 7.06 -6.57
C ASP A 35 33.56 5.57 -6.72
N GLN A 36 32.81 4.68 -6.06
CA GLN A 36 33.04 3.24 -6.08
C GLN A 36 32.24 2.56 -7.20
N VAL A 37 32.21 3.17 -8.39
CA VAL A 37 31.30 2.81 -9.49
C VAL A 37 31.41 1.34 -9.92
N ALA A 38 32.56 0.69 -9.70
CA ALA A 38 32.76 -0.74 -9.96
C ALA A 38 31.81 -1.66 -9.16
N ASP A 39 31.20 -1.18 -8.07
CA ASP A 39 30.19 -1.93 -7.30
C ASP A 39 28.77 -1.73 -7.83
N MET A 40 28.53 -0.76 -8.72
CA MET A 40 27.18 -0.40 -9.16
C MET A 40 26.43 -1.55 -9.82
N ASP A 41 27.11 -2.35 -10.64
CA ASP A 41 26.50 -3.45 -11.40
C ASP A 41 25.87 -4.50 -10.46
N GLU A 42 26.53 -4.79 -9.33
CA GLU A 42 26.01 -5.73 -8.34
C GLU A 42 24.74 -5.17 -7.66
N TYR A 43 24.77 -3.91 -7.24
CA TYR A 43 23.62 -3.31 -6.56
C TYR A 43 22.45 -3.04 -7.52
N ASP A 44 22.72 -2.70 -8.79
CA ASP A 44 21.71 -2.63 -9.84
C ASP A 44 21.05 -3.99 -10.07
N TYR A 45 21.85 -5.05 -10.22
CA TYR A 45 21.33 -6.41 -10.37
C TYR A 45 20.36 -6.78 -9.25
N HIS A 46 20.75 -6.51 -8.00
CA HIS A 46 19.88 -6.77 -6.86
C HIS A 46 18.64 -5.88 -6.89
N TRP A 47 18.79 -4.59 -7.19
CA TRP A 47 17.69 -3.63 -7.28
C TRP A 47 16.63 -4.08 -8.28
N LYS A 48 17.02 -4.32 -9.53
CA LYS A 48 16.12 -4.77 -10.60
C LYS A 48 15.44 -6.09 -10.26
N LYS A 49 16.16 -7.03 -9.64
CA LYS A 49 15.57 -8.30 -9.16
C LYS A 49 14.45 -8.10 -8.13
N ALA A 50 14.49 -7.03 -7.35
CA ALA A 50 13.45 -6.72 -6.36
C ALA A 50 12.22 -6.01 -6.97
N ILE A 51 12.29 -5.56 -8.23
CA ILE A 51 11.15 -5.06 -9.00
C ILE A 51 10.37 -6.26 -9.56
N SER A 52 9.82 -7.06 -8.65
CA SER A 52 9.03 -8.24 -8.99
C SER A 52 8.13 -8.65 -7.83
N PHE A 53 7.18 -9.55 -8.09
CA PHE A 53 6.27 -10.04 -7.05
C PHE A 53 7.01 -10.68 -5.88
N ASN A 54 6.54 -10.43 -4.68
CA ASN A 54 6.92 -11.14 -3.50
C ASN A 54 6.67 -12.65 -3.64
N ARG A 55 7.54 -13.48 -3.04
CA ARG A 55 7.28 -14.90 -2.82
C ARG A 55 6.28 -15.07 -1.69
N TRP A 56 5.01 -14.78 -1.99
CA TRP A 56 3.87 -14.77 -1.07
C TRP A 56 3.81 -15.94 -0.07
N GLU A 57 4.26 -17.13 -0.46
CA GLU A 57 4.24 -18.32 0.39
C GLU A 57 5.29 -18.27 1.52
N GLU A 58 6.43 -17.64 1.25
CA GLU A 58 7.61 -17.59 2.11
C GLU A 58 7.78 -16.22 2.80
N GLU A 59 7.28 -15.17 2.16
CA GLU A 59 7.50 -13.78 2.52
C GLU A 59 6.19 -13.00 2.54
N SER A 60 6.02 -12.16 3.55
CA SER A 60 4.81 -11.36 3.73
C SER A 60 4.87 -9.95 3.15
N ALA A 61 6.08 -9.41 2.92
CA ALA A 61 6.28 -8.01 2.57
C ALA A 61 6.68 -7.82 1.10
N GLY A 62 6.10 -6.82 0.44
CA GLY A 62 6.31 -6.53 -0.98
C GLY A 62 5.01 -6.49 -1.76
N VAL A 63 5.10 -6.47 -3.09
CA VAL A 63 3.95 -6.51 -4.00
C VAL A 63 3.55 -7.96 -4.23
N HIS A 64 2.30 -8.31 -4.03
CA HIS A 64 1.80 -9.68 -4.18
C HIS A 64 1.22 -9.92 -5.59
N PRO A 65 0.98 -11.19 -6.00
CA PRO A 65 0.47 -11.50 -7.34
C PRO A 65 -0.90 -10.87 -7.70
N ASP A 66 -1.67 -10.45 -6.70
CA ASP A 66 -2.92 -9.68 -6.88
C ASP A 66 -2.70 -8.17 -6.84
N TRP A 67 -1.45 -7.71 -6.89
CA TRP A 67 -1.01 -6.31 -6.91
C TRP A 67 -1.27 -5.53 -5.62
N ILE A 68 -1.59 -6.21 -4.52
CA ILE A 68 -1.58 -5.54 -3.22
C ILE A 68 -0.15 -5.43 -2.69
N LEU A 69 0.22 -4.26 -2.16
CA LEU A 69 1.48 -4.09 -1.46
C LEU A 69 1.27 -4.28 0.03
N MET A 70 2.03 -5.23 0.60
CA MET A 70 2.00 -5.52 2.02
C MET A 70 3.30 -5.17 2.73
N HIS A 71 3.19 -4.85 4.01
CA HIS A 71 4.34 -4.65 4.89
C HIS A 71 3.99 -4.93 6.37
N HIS A 72 5.00 -5.09 7.24
CA HIS A 72 4.80 -5.48 8.64
C HIS A 72 3.99 -6.79 8.83
N GLY A 73 4.31 -7.80 8.02
CA GLY A 73 3.48 -8.99 7.86
C GLY A 73 2.48 -8.84 6.71
N ASP A 74 1.46 -9.69 6.71
CA ASP A 74 0.43 -9.73 5.65
C ASP A 74 -0.62 -8.62 5.80
N GLN A 75 -0.15 -7.37 5.93
CA GLN A 75 -0.99 -6.17 6.09
C GLN A 75 -0.88 -5.26 4.88
N ASN A 76 -2.02 -4.75 4.43
CA ASN A 76 -2.11 -3.80 3.34
C ASN A 76 -1.48 -2.44 3.71
N TYR A 77 -0.66 -1.89 2.81
CA TYR A 77 0.18 -0.73 3.11
C TYR A 77 0.35 0.29 1.97
N TRP A 78 -0.48 0.23 0.93
CA TRP A 78 -0.38 1.17 -0.21
C TRP A 78 -0.35 2.64 0.25
N GLY A 79 -1.20 3.04 1.19
CA GLY A 79 -1.30 4.42 1.69
C GLY A 79 -0.16 4.89 2.60
N MET A 80 0.89 4.10 2.79
CA MET A 80 2.10 4.51 3.52
C MET A 80 3.38 3.95 2.90
N TYR A 81 3.73 2.71 3.26
CA TYR A 81 4.96 2.10 2.80
C TYR A 81 4.91 1.86 1.28
N GLY A 82 3.71 1.71 0.69
CA GLY A 82 3.54 1.70 -0.76
C GLY A 82 3.94 3.01 -1.42
N ILE A 83 3.53 4.16 -0.87
CA ILE A 83 4.01 5.49 -1.33
C ILE A 83 5.54 5.57 -1.23
N SER A 84 6.09 5.17 -0.07
CA SER A 84 7.54 5.20 0.18
C SER A 84 8.33 4.29 -0.75
N TRP A 85 7.79 3.13 -1.10
CA TRP A 85 8.38 2.21 -2.07
C TRP A 85 8.27 2.77 -3.49
N THR A 86 7.09 3.24 -3.88
CA THR A 86 6.80 3.80 -5.20
C THR A 86 7.69 5.00 -5.51
N SER A 87 7.83 5.94 -4.56
CA SER A 87 8.76 7.08 -4.70
C SER A 87 10.18 6.62 -4.99
N ARG A 88 10.67 5.61 -4.27
CA ARG A 88 12.05 5.13 -4.40
C ARG A 88 12.32 4.42 -5.71
N VAL A 89 11.38 3.57 -6.16
CA VAL A 89 11.53 2.90 -7.45
C VAL A 89 11.52 3.89 -8.59
N ILE A 90 10.73 4.97 -8.50
CA ILE A 90 10.74 6.08 -9.47
C ILE A 90 12.02 6.90 -9.36
N GLU A 91 12.46 7.29 -8.16
CA GLU A 91 13.70 8.05 -7.93
C GLU A 91 14.93 7.32 -8.49
N TYR A 92 14.98 5.99 -8.40
CA TYR A 92 16.01 5.20 -9.03
C TYR A 92 16.00 5.39 -10.56
N GLY A 93 14.81 5.28 -11.18
CA GLY A 93 14.66 5.48 -12.62
C GLY A 93 15.04 6.90 -13.07
N GLU A 94 14.71 7.92 -12.27
CA GLU A 94 15.13 9.31 -12.51
C GLU A 94 16.65 9.45 -12.44
N LEU A 95 17.28 8.88 -11.42
CA LEU A 95 18.72 8.99 -11.18
C LEU A 95 19.55 8.31 -12.28
N PHE A 96 19.06 7.17 -12.78
CA PHE A 96 19.77 6.34 -13.76
C PHE A 96 19.26 6.50 -15.19
N SER A 97 18.34 7.43 -15.46
CA SER A 97 17.87 7.73 -16.81
C SER A 97 19.04 8.10 -17.74
N GLY A 98 19.08 7.43 -18.89
CA GLY A 98 20.15 7.58 -19.88
C GLY A 98 21.52 7.03 -19.44
N LYS A 99 21.59 6.27 -18.35
CA LYS A 99 22.81 5.61 -17.86
C LYS A 99 22.75 4.09 -18.07
N PRO A 100 23.87 3.35 -17.95
CA PRO A 100 23.89 1.89 -18.13
C PRO A 100 22.94 1.11 -17.20
N TRP A 101 22.59 1.69 -16.04
CA TRP A 101 21.69 1.09 -15.05
C TRP A 101 20.24 1.60 -15.17
N ALA A 102 19.87 2.26 -16.27
CA ALA A 102 18.49 2.61 -16.54
C ALA A 102 17.58 1.37 -16.46
N TYR A 103 16.30 1.58 -16.17
CA TYR A 103 15.33 0.50 -16.24
C TYR A 103 15.09 0.08 -17.69
N GLU A 104 14.87 -1.21 -17.84
CA GLU A 104 14.30 -1.82 -19.04
C GLU A 104 12.77 -1.77 -18.99
N SER A 105 12.11 -2.05 -20.11
CA SER A 105 10.65 -1.97 -20.22
C SER A 105 9.91 -2.89 -19.26
N ASP A 106 10.42 -4.08 -18.97
CA ASP A 106 9.80 -5.04 -18.05
C ASP A 106 9.71 -4.51 -16.61
N GLN A 107 10.75 -3.80 -16.16
CA GLN A 107 10.79 -3.19 -14.83
C GLN A 107 9.86 -1.98 -14.76
N LEU A 108 9.84 -1.15 -15.80
CA LEU A 108 8.93 0.00 -15.90
C LEU A 108 7.47 -0.46 -15.92
N ASP A 109 7.15 -1.49 -16.70
CA ASP A 109 5.81 -2.05 -16.80
C ASP A 109 5.37 -2.71 -15.49
N PHE A 110 6.27 -3.38 -14.76
CA PHE A 110 5.94 -3.90 -13.43
C PHE A 110 5.57 -2.77 -12.45
N ILE A 111 6.30 -1.66 -12.46
CA ILE A 111 5.98 -0.48 -11.62
C ILE A 111 4.67 0.17 -12.08
N ALA A 112 4.42 0.24 -13.39
CA ALA A 112 3.17 0.73 -13.95
C ALA A 112 1.98 -0.13 -13.53
N ASP A 113 2.11 -1.44 -13.60
CA ASP A 113 1.06 -2.37 -13.18
C ASP A 113 0.84 -2.35 -11.67
N CYS A 114 1.87 -2.13 -10.85
CA CYS A 114 1.69 -1.87 -9.41
C CYS A 114 0.74 -0.68 -9.15
N MET A 115 0.82 0.34 -9.98
CA MET A 115 0.00 1.54 -9.89
C MET A 115 -1.40 1.33 -10.49
N ILE A 116 -1.47 0.79 -11.70
CA ILE A 116 -2.72 0.54 -12.40
C ILE A 116 -3.50 -0.57 -11.70
N GLU A 117 -2.90 -1.69 -11.35
CA GLU A 117 -3.59 -2.83 -10.76
C GLU A 117 -3.63 -2.79 -9.22
N GLY A 118 -2.75 -2.03 -8.57
CA GLY A 118 -2.78 -1.83 -7.12
C GLY A 118 -3.54 -0.58 -6.72
N THR A 119 -2.91 0.58 -6.89
CA THR A 119 -3.30 1.84 -6.23
C THR A 119 -4.61 2.42 -6.75
N ARG A 120 -5.02 2.20 -8.00
CA ARG A 120 -6.33 2.69 -8.48
C ARG A 120 -7.50 2.19 -7.61
N TRP A 121 -7.43 0.95 -7.13
CA TRP A 121 -8.52 0.31 -6.38
C TRP A 121 -8.68 0.81 -4.95
N VAL A 122 -7.67 1.50 -4.44
CA VAL A 122 -7.57 1.84 -3.02
C VAL A 122 -8.08 3.25 -2.72
N MET A 123 -8.16 4.09 -3.75
CA MET A 123 -8.60 5.48 -3.67
C MET A 123 -10.02 5.61 -4.21
N PHE A 124 -10.84 6.46 -3.61
CA PHE A 124 -12.11 6.90 -4.21
C PHE A 124 -12.34 8.35 -3.81
N ARG A 125 -12.51 9.21 -4.81
CA ARG A 125 -12.67 10.67 -4.60
C ARG A 125 -11.56 11.26 -3.73
N GLY A 126 -10.33 10.81 -3.97
CA GLY A 126 -9.15 11.31 -3.29
C GLY A 126 -8.87 10.77 -1.90
N VAL A 127 -9.71 9.88 -1.36
CA VAL A 127 -9.47 9.26 -0.05
C VAL A 127 -9.21 7.77 -0.13
N VAL A 128 -8.38 7.28 0.78
CA VAL A 128 -8.23 5.85 1.05
C VAL A 128 -8.85 5.51 2.39
N GLU A 129 -9.44 4.32 2.48
CA GLU A 129 -9.93 3.81 3.75
C GLU A 129 -8.76 3.46 4.71
N TYR A 130 -9.03 3.45 6.02
CA TYR A 130 -8.00 3.41 7.05
C TYR A 130 -7.09 2.17 7.04
N THR A 131 -7.54 1.01 6.53
CA THR A 131 -6.73 -0.22 6.52
C THR A 131 -5.63 -0.24 5.47
N PHE A 132 -5.60 0.74 4.54
CA PHE A 132 -4.47 0.96 3.61
C PHE A 132 -3.30 1.74 4.22
N ALA A 133 -3.55 2.44 5.31
CA ALA A 133 -2.56 3.27 5.98
C ALA A 133 -2.57 3.01 7.50
N PRO A 134 -2.49 1.73 7.94
CA PRO A 134 -2.84 1.36 9.31
C PRO A 134 -2.03 2.15 10.34
N LYS A 135 -0.71 2.28 10.20
CA LYS A 135 0.11 3.07 11.13
C LYS A 135 -0.17 4.59 11.13
N ARG A 136 -0.69 5.18 10.05
CA ARG A 136 -1.16 6.59 10.02
C ARG A 136 -2.51 6.67 10.72
N SER A 137 -3.35 5.65 10.53
CA SER A 137 -4.69 5.55 11.11
C SER A 137 -4.69 5.10 12.57
N SER A 138 -3.58 4.60 13.11
CA SER A 138 -3.48 4.18 14.51
C SER A 138 -3.45 5.33 15.53
N VAL A 139 -3.93 6.52 15.15
CA VAL A 139 -4.16 7.68 16.02
C VAL A 139 -5.51 8.30 15.65
N LEU A 140 -6.18 8.96 16.60
CA LEU A 140 -7.54 9.51 16.39
C LEU A 140 -7.60 10.55 15.27
N LEU A 141 -6.58 11.41 15.20
CA LEU A 141 -6.45 12.45 14.15
C LEU A 141 -5.73 11.94 12.89
N GLY A 142 -5.60 10.62 12.73
CA GLY A 142 -4.93 10.00 11.59
C GLY A 142 -5.66 10.32 10.29
N ARG A 143 -4.95 10.91 9.33
CA ARG A 143 -5.51 11.28 8.02
C ARG A 143 -4.97 10.41 6.90
N THR A 144 -5.83 10.14 5.93
CA THR A 144 -5.57 9.35 4.72
C THR A 144 -5.87 10.13 3.44
N ASP A 145 -6.14 11.42 3.58
CA ASP A 145 -6.55 12.36 2.53
C ASP A 145 -5.39 12.85 1.65
N SER A 146 -4.14 12.74 2.12
CA SER A 146 -2.95 13.10 1.33
C SER A 146 -2.47 12.00 0.37
N VAL A 147 -3.06 10.80 0.44
CA VAL A 147 -2.58 9.63 -0.33
C VAL A 147 -2.81 9.83 -1.83
N ALA A 148 -3.97 10.37 -2.22
CA ALA A 148 -4.27 10.58 -3.64
C ALA A 148 -3.37 11.62 -4.30
N LEU A 149 -3.07 12.71 -3.59
CA LEU A 149 -2.14 13.73 -4.07
C LEU A 149 -0.74 13.12 -4.28
N GLN A 150 -0.26 12.35 -3.32
CA GLN A 150 1.05 11.68 -3.40
C GLN A 150 1.10 10.72 -4.60
N PHE A 151 0.06 9.90 -4.82
CA PHE A 151 0.05 9.00 -5.98
C PHE A 151 -0.12 9.73 -7.31
N LYS A 152 -0.90 10.82 -7.37
CA LYS A 152 -1.01 11.64 -8.59
C LYS A 152 0.36 12.16 -9.04
N GLU A 153 1.15 12.71 -8.12
CA GLU A 153 2.52 13.13 -8.39
C GLU A 153 3.38 11.96 -8.89
N LEU A 154 3.31 10.81 -8.22
CA LEU A 154 4.09 9.63 -8.58
C LEU A 154 3.69 9.08 -9.97
N TYR A 155 2.42 9.14 -10.37
CA TYR A 155 2.00 8.71 -11.71
C TYR A 155 2.69 9.58 -12.77
N GLY A 156 2.65 10.91 -12.60
CA GLY A 156 3.30 11.85 -13.52
C GLY A 156 4.81 11.62 -13.63
N ARG A 157 5.48 11.36 -12.50
CA ARG A 157 6.92 11.06 -12.47
C ARG A 157 7.24 9.74 -13.18
N LEU A 158 6.47 8.67 -12.96
CA LEU A 158 6.67 7.40 -13.68
C LEU A 158 6.49 7.57 -15.19
N ILE A 159 5.46 8.29 -15.62
CA ILE A 159 5.21 8.58 -17.05
C ILE A 159 6.42 9.29 -17.66
N ALA A 160 7.01 10.27 -16.95
CA ALA A 160 8.18 10.99 -17.42
C ALA A 160 9.44 10.10 -17.48
N VAL A 161 9.65 9.24 -16.49
CA VAL A 161 10.80 8.30 -16.44
C VAL A 161 10.70 7.24 -17.53
N GLY A 162 9.53 6.62 -17.68
CA GLY A 162 9.35 5.48 -18.57
C GLY A 162 9.13 5.87 -20.03
N GLY A 163 8.58 7.06 -20.31
CA GLY A 163 8.42 7.56 -21.67
C GLY A 163 7.71 6.56 -22.59
N ASP A 164 8.34 6.23 -23.71
CA ASP A 164 7.80 5.30 -24.71
C ASP A 164 8.12 3.83 -24.41
N LEU A 165 8.88 3.54 -23.35
CA LEU A 165 9.13 2.18 -22.88
C LEU A 165 7.96 1.60 -22.07
N LEU A 166 7.01 2.43 -21.65
CA LEU A 166 5.82 2.01 -20.92
C LEU A 166 4.77 1.43 -21.89
N THR A 167 4.51 0.14 -21.78
CA THR A 167 3.49 -0.54 -22.61
C THR A 167 2.10 0.02 -22.34
N ARG A 168 1.77 0.30 -21.08
CA ARG A 168 0.47 0.84 -20.64
C ARG A 168 0.49 2.34 -20.38
N LYS A 169 1.32 3.09 -21.12
CA LYS A 169 1.47 4.55 -20.97
C LYS A 169 0.14 5.31 -21.00
N SER A 170 -0.75 4.97 -21.93
CA SER A 170 -2.07 5.61 -22.05
C SER A 170 -2.93 5.41 -20.81
N GLU A 171 -3.00 4.18 -20.27
CA GLU A 171 -3.74 3.92 -19.04
C GLU A 171 -3.15 4.65 -17.83
N LEU A 172 -1.82 4.81 -17.75
CA LEU A 172 -1.20 5.61 -16.70
C LEU A 172 -1.54 7.10 -16.83
N ILE A 173 -1.53 7.65 -18.05
CA ILE A 173 -1.92 9.03 -18.31
C ILE A 173 -3.38 9.24 -17.92
N ASP A 174 -4.27 8.33 -18.32
CA ASP A 174 -5.68 8.39 -17.96
C ASP A 174 -5.87 8.27 -16.44
N LEU A 175 -5.13 7.37 -15.79
CA LEU A 175 -5.17 7.22 -14.33
C LEU A 175 -4.73 8.51 -13.64
N GLU A 176 -3.61 9.12 -14.06
CA GLU A 176 -3.07 10.38 -13.51
C GLU A 176 -4.06 11.54 -13.69
N ALA A 177 -4.58 11.70 -14.90
CA ALA A 177 -5.47 12.80 -15.26
C ALA A 177 -6.81 12.72 -14.52
N ASN A 178 -7.31 11.50 -14.30
CA ASN A 178 -8.62 11.27 -13.67
C ASN A 178 -8.55 11.04 -12.15
N VAL A 179 -7.37 11.10 -11.50
CA VAL A 179 -7.31 11.09 -10.03
C VAL A 179 -8.09 12.27 -9.48
N ILE A 180 -9.13 11.99 -8.70
CA ILE A 180 -9.84 13.03 -7.96
C ILE A 180 -9.05 13.34 -6.70
N LEU A 181 -8.79 14.61 -6.46
CA LEU A 181 -8.25 15.09 -5.19
C LEU A 181 -9.40 15.49 -4.26
N PRO A 182 -9.22 15.40 -2.93
CA PRO A 182 -10.25 15.86 -2.03
C PRO A 182 -10.52 17.36 -2.18
N TYR A 183 -11.80 17.75 -2.24
CA TYR A 183 -12.23 19.15 -2.42
C TYR A 183 -11.63 20.15 -1.41
N TRP A 184 -11.33 19.70 -0.17
CA TRP A 184 -10.67 20.56 0.82
C TRP A 184 -9.18 20.80 0.55
N GLU A 185 -8.55 20.00 -0.31
CA GLU A 185 -7.18 20.23 -0.80
C GLU A 185 -7.16 21.10 -2.06
N THR A 186 -8.22 21.06 -2.88
CA THR A 186 -8.33 21.88 -4.11
C THR A 186 -8.93 23.26 -3.85
N GLY A 187 -9.59 23.47 -2.70
CA GLY A 187 -10.29 24.70 -2.37
C GLY A 187 -11.71 24.78 -2.94
N ASP A 188 -12.21 23.67 -3.50
CA ASP A 188 -13.57 23.55 -4.00
C ASP A 188 -14.58 23.42 -2.85
N SER A 189 -15.86 23.68 -3.12
CA SER A 189 -16.93 23.51 -2.12
C SER A 189 -17.51 22.09 -2.08
N GLU A 190 -17.36 21.32 -3.17
CA GLU A 190 -17.95 19.99 -3.34
C GLU A 190 -17.00 19.04 -4.10
N GLN A 191 -17.21 17.74 -3.91
CA GLN A 191 -16.43 16.70 -4.59
C GLN A 191 -16.91 16.47 -6.02
N PRO A 192 -16.02 16.28 -7.00
CA PRO A 192 -16.39 15.85 -8.34
C PRO A 192 -17.30 14.61 -8.30
N THR A 193 -18.35 14.63 -9.13
CA THR A 193 -19.35 13.56 -9.20
C THR A 193 -19.02 12.52 -10.27
N THR A 194 -18.18 12.87 -11.24
CA THR A 194 -17.63 11.95 -12.23
C THR A 194 -16.76 10.90 -11.54
N PRO A 195 -16.93 9.59 -11.80
CA PRO A 195 -16.03 8.57 -11.25
C PRO A 195 -14.62 8.64 -11.83
N GLU A 196 -13.61 8.35 -11.01
CA GLU A 196 -12.26 8.03 -11.51
C GLU A 196 -12.29 6.76 -12.38
N PHE A 197 -13.00 5.72 -11.92
CA PHE A 197 -13.42 4.53 -12.67
C PHE A 197 -14.46 3.72 -11.89
N GLU A 198 -15.06 2.72 -12.54
CA GLU A 198 -15.98 1.75 -11.95
C GLU A 198 -15.43 0.33 -12.06
N GLY A 199 -15.69 -0.52 -11.07
CA GLY A 199 -15.21 -1.90 -11.14
C GLY A 199 -15.42 -2.69 -9.87
N HIS A 200 -14.96 -3.94 -9.91
CA HIS A 200 -14.89 -4.82 -8.76
C HIS A 200 -13.56 -5.56 -8.71
N ARG A 201 -12.95 -5.64 -7.54
CA ARG A 201 -11.73 -6.40 -7.33
C ARG A 201 -11.70 -7.05 -5.96
N TYR A 202 -11.28 -8.32 -5.95
CA TYR A 202 -10.94 -9.04 -4.74
C TYR A 202 -9.45 -9.33 -4.73
N PHE A 203 -8.75 -8.78 -3.75
CA PHE A 203 -7.35 -9.04 -3.48
C PHE A 203 -7.27 -10.25 -2.54
N TRP A 204 -7.12 -11.44 -3.13
CA TRP A 204 -7.20 -12.71 -2.40
C TRP A 204 -6.03 -12.92 -1.44
N THR A 205 -4.89 -12.27 -1.64
CA THR A 205 -3.75 -12.38 -0.72
C THR A 205 -4.02 -11.60 0.56
N SER A 206 -4.60 -10.40 0.43
CA SER A 206 -4.96 -9.55 1.58
C SER A 206 -6.37 -9.79 2.10
N GLU A 207 -7.22 -10.59 1.46
CA GLU A 207 -8.66 -10.71 1.78
C GLU A 207 -9.38 -9.36 1.85
N TYR A 208 -8.96 -8.45 0.98
CA TYR A 208 -9.55 -7.13 0.81
C TYR A 208 -10.37 -7.10 -0.47
N GLN A 209 -11.54 -6.47 -0.42
CA GLN A 209 -12.43 -6.33 -1.55
C GLN A 209 -12.73 -4.86 -1.78
N ALA A 210 -12.66 -4.43 -3.03
CA ALA A 210 -13.10 -3.12 -3.47
C ALA A 210 -14.20 -3.27 -4.52
N HIS A 211 -15.30 -2.56 -4.31
CA HIS A 211 -16.36 -2.43 -5.29
C HIS A 211 -16.69 -0.95 -5.46
N ARG A 212 -16.55 -0.46 -6.69
CA ARG A 212 -16.64 0.96 -7.03
C ARG A 212 -17.67 1.18 -8.12
N ARG A 213 -18.50 2.19 -7.93
CA ARG A 213 -19.46 2.73 -8.90
C ARG A 213 -19.36 4.25 -8.89
N SER A 214 -19.96 4.90 -9.88
CA SER A 214 -20.01 6.36 -10.07
C SER A 214 -20.33 7.16 -8.81
N ASN A 215 -21.21 6.63 -7.97
CA ASN A 215 -21.75 7.33 -6.81
C ASN A 215 -21.35 6.72 -5.45
N PHE A 216 -20.60 5.61 -5.42
CA PHE A 216 -20.08 5.04 -4.18
C PHE A 216 -18.88 4.09 -4.38
N GLY A 217 -18.03 4.01 -3.36
CA GLY A 217 -17.11 2.92 -3.09
C GLY A 217 -17.57 2.15 -1.86
N ILE A 218 -17.55 0.82 -1.94
CA ILE A 218 -17.71 -0.07 -0.78
C ILE A 218 -16.50 -0.98 -0.73
N TYR A 219 -15.95 -1.10 0.47
CA TYR A 219 -14.74 -1.86 0.72
C TYR A 219 -15.03 -2.87 1.82
N THR A 220 -14.37 -4.02 1.79
CA THR A 220 -14.49 -5.00 2.87
C THR A 220 -13.11 -5.53 3.22
N ARG A 221 -12.80 -5.51 4.52
CA ARG A 221 -11.57 -6.10 5.08
C ARG A 221 -11.92 -7.29 5.96
N ARG A 222 -11.31 -8.43 5.64
CA ARG A 222 -11.34 -9.65 6.48
C ARG A 222 -9.92 -10.09 6.79
N CYS A 223 -9.73 -10.94 7.77
CA CYS A 223 -8.43 -11.53 8.09
C CYS A 223 -8.56 -13.05 8.27
N SER A 224 -7.45 -13.77 8.13
CA SER A 224 -7.43 -15.23 8.17
C SER A 224 -6.03 -15.77 8.47
N GLN A 225 -5.82 -17.06 8.17
CA GLN A 225 -4.49 -17.67 8.12
C GLN A 225 -3.53 -17.05 7.12
N ARG A 226 -4.03 -16.22 6.19
CA ARG A 226 -3.18 -15.63 5.14
C ARG A 226 -3.00 -14.13 5.29
N ALA A 227 -3.97 -13.44 5.87
CA ALA A 227 -3.98 -11.99 5.98
C ALA A 227 -4.11 -11.56 7.45
N ARG A 228 -3.19 -10.73 7.94
CA ARG A 228 -3.21 -10.22 9.30
C ARG A 228 -4.21 -9.09 9.47
N ALA A 229 -4.72 -8.93 10.68
CA ALA A 229 -5.48 -7.74 11.06
C ALA A 229 -4.61 -6.47 10.94
N PRO A 230 -5.21 -5.30 10.64
CA PRO A 230 -4.48 -4.03 10.59
C PRO A 230 -3.80 -3.70 11.93
N ALA A 231 -2.49 -3.42 11.91
CA ALA A 231 -1.74 -3.10 13.11
C ALA A 231 -2.19 -1.77 13.70
N SER A 232 -2.51 -1.76 14.99
CA SER A 232 -2.60 -0.52 15.77
C SER A 232 -1.24 -0.19 16.40
N ARG A 233 -1.05 1.05 16.82
CA ARG A 233 0.05 1.44 17.72
C ARG A 233 -0.31 1.00 19.13
N ASP A 234 0.72 0.75 19.93
CA ASP A 234 0.64 0.08 21.23
C ASP A 234 -0.23 0.81 22.29
N THR A 235 -0.64 2.06 22.04
CA THR A 235 -1.29 2.91 23.04
C THR A 235 -2.81 2.99 22.94
N ALA A 236 -3.44 2.51 21.86
CA ALA A 236 -4.91 2.50 21.74
C ALA A 236 -5.42 1.44 20.74
N PRO A 237 -6.52 0.72 21.03
CA PRO A 237 -7.07 -0.33 20.15
C PRO A 237 -7.90 0.27 19.00
N LEU A 238 -7.36 1.26 18.28
CA LEU A 238 -8.12 2.00 17.27
C LEU A 238 -8.38 1.22 15.96
N HIS A 239 -7.87 -0.01 15.85
CA HIS A 239 -8.21 -0.95 14.76
C HIS A 239 -8.91 -2.19 15.28
N LEU A 240 -9.45 -2.13 16.51
CA LEU A 240 -10.30 -3.18 17.03
C LEU A 240 -11.37 -3.51 15.98
N ASN A 241 -11.56 -4.81 15.73
CA ASN A 241 -12.56 -5.33 14.79
C ASN A 241 -12.35 -5.04 13.30
N TYR A 242 -11.25 -4.41 12.86
CA TYR A 242 -11.05 -4.16 11.42
C TYR A 242 -10.86 -5.44 10.59
N GLY A 243 -10.45 -6.53 11.24
CA GLY A 243 -10.27 -7.83 10.61
C GLY A 243 -11.55 -8.66 10.48
N VAL A 244 -12.66 -8.30 11.13
CA VAL A 244 -13.87 -9.15 11.22
C VAL A 244 -15.00 -8.69 10.29
N GLY A 245 -14.66 -8.24 9.09
CA GLY A 245 -15.64 -7.80 8.09
C GLY A 245 -15.92 -6.30 8.11
N TYR A 246 -14.92 -5.48 8.49
CA TYR A 246 -15.05 -4.03 8.40
C TYR A 246 -15.39 -3.60 6.98
N THR A 247 -16.51 -2.90 6.83
CA THR A 247 -17.14 -2.58 5.56
C THR A 247 -17.50 -1.09 5.47
N PRO A 248 -16.51 -0.20 5.23
CA PRO A 248 -16.81 1.21 5.00
C PRO A 248 -17.46 1.43 3.64
N ILE A 249 -18.41 2.35 3.60
CA ILE A 249 -19.06 2.84 2.39
C ILE A 249 -18.76 4.34 2.29
N VAL A 250 -18.30 4.77 1.12
CA VAL A 250 -17.91 6.15 0.84
C VAL A 250 -18.67 6.61 -0.40
N ARG A 251 -19.31 7.77 -0.37
CA ARG A 251 -20.04 8.35 -1.50
C ARG A 251 -19.46 9.68 -1.91
N ARG A 252 -19.30 10.60 -0.96
CA ARG A 252 -18.75 11.95 -1.19
C ARG A 252 -17.23 11.92 -1.15
N GLY A 253 -16.62 11.08 -0.33
CA GLY A 253 -15.18 11.04 -0.10
C GLY A 253 -14.79 11.61 1.27
N ASP A 254 -15.70 12.26 1.99
CA ASP A 254 -15.43 12.85 3.31
C ASP A 254 -15.98 12.01 4.48
N GLU A 255 -16.69 10.90 4.22
CA GLU A 255 -17.36 10.10 5.25
C GLU A 255 -16.40 9.52 6.29
N LEU A 256 -15.20 9.14 5.85
CA LEU A 256 -14.17 8.65 6.76
C LEU A 256 -13.37 9.80 7.39
N ARG A 257 -13.39 11.02 6.84
CA ARG A 257 -12.58 12.13 7.35
C ARG A 257 -13.00 12.50 8.76
N PHE A 258 -12.06 12.42 9.70
CA PHE A 258 -12.27 12.65 11.15
C PHE A 258 -13.33 11.76 11.83
N SER A 259 -13.88 10.76 11.14
CA SER A 259 -14.88 9.83 11.68
C SER A 259 -14.42 9.12 12.96
N ARG A 260 -13.12 8.82 13.04
CA ARG A 260 -12.44 8.20 14.20
C ARG A 260 -12.60 8.97 15.52
N LEU A 261 -12.82 10.29 15.48
CA LEU A 261 -13.01 11.08 16.69
C LEU A 261 -14.28 10.70 17.46
N GLY A 262 -15.29 10.21 16.73
CA GLY A 262 -16.58 9.81 17.29
C GLY A 262 -16.87 8.32 17.15
N TRP A 263 -15.91 7.50 16.70
CA TRP A 263 -16.13 6.07 16.52
C TRP A 263 -16.16 5.33 17.85
N ASP A 264 -17.20 4.51 18.01
CA ASP A 264 -17.12 3.35 18.89
C ASP A 264 -16.33 2.27 18.15
N PHE A 265 -15.05 2.13 18.51
CA PHE A 265 -14.15 1.14 17.92
C PHE A 265 -14.55 -0.32 18.20
N ARG A 266 -15.51 -0.57 19.10
CA ARG A 266 -16.11 -1.89 19.26
C ARG A 266 -17.11 -2.18 18.14
N HIS A 267 -17.77 -1.17 17.58
CA HIS A 267 -18.85 -1.31 16.60
C HIS A 267 -18.52 -0.59 15.29
N VAL A 268 -17.42 -0.99 14.67
CA VAL A 268 -16.96 -0.41 13.41
C VAL A 268 -17.85 -0.91 12.26
N PRO A 269 -18.04 -0.11 11.19
CA PRO A 269 -18.98 -0.42 10.11
C PRO A 269 -18.87 -1.86 9.58
N GLY A 270 -20.01 -2.56 9.47
CA GLY A 270 -20.11 -3.89 8.85
C GLY A 270 -19.73 -5.09 9.72
N THR A 271 -19.23 -4.87 10.94
CA THR A 271 -18.74 -5.97 11.79
C THR A 271 -19.85 -6.68 12.56
N THR A 272 -19.65 -7.97 12.84
CA THR A 272 -20.45 -8.74 13.80
C THR A 272 -19.54 -9.11 14.97
N VAL A 273 -19.85 -8.62 16.16
CA VAL A 273 -19.00 -8.72 17.36
C VAL A 273 -19.85 -8.96 18.61
N GLU A 274 -19.25 -9.51 19.66
CA GLU A 274 -19.93 -9.61 20.96
C GLU A 274 -20.06 -8.24 21.63
N GLN A 275 -21.25 -7.92 22.13
CA GLN A 275 -21.51 -6.65 22.81
C GLN A 275 -20.82 -6.59 24.18
N GLY A 276 -20.20 -5.45 24.51
CA GLY A 276 -19.67 -5.17 25.84
C GLY A 276 -18.36 -5.87 26.20
N LYS A 277 -17.83 -6.73 25.33
CA LYS A 277 -16.47 -7.24 25.48
C LYS A 277 -15.49 -6.36 24.72
N ASP A 278 -14.55 -5.79 25.46
CA ASP A 278 -13.24 -5.55 24.87
C ASP A 278 -12.66 -6.91 24.50
N ILE A 279 -12.11 -7.02 23.30
CA ILE A 279 -11.33 -8.19 22.93
C ILE A 279 -10.07 -8.12 23.79
N GLY A 280 -10.17 -8.74 24.97
CA GLY A 280 -9.19 -8.60 26.03
C GLY A 280 -7.82 -8.95 25.49
N GLY A 281 -6.89 -8.00 25.59
CA GLY A 281 -5.47 -8.28 25.37
C GLY A 281 -5.14 -8.97 24.03
N GLY A 282 -5.59 -8.39 22.92
CA GLY A 282 -5.15 -8.76 21.59
C GLY A 282 -6.03 -9.79 20.88
N PHE A 283 -5.88 -9.82 19.55
CA PHE A 283 -6.35 -10.88 18.67
C PHE A 283 -7.86 -10.87 18.34
N ALA A 284 -8.35 -9.82 17.69
CA ALA A 284 -9.42 -9.96 16.70
C ALA A 284 -8.81 -9.99 15.31
N GLY A 285 -8.83 -11.17 14.72
CA GLY A 285 -7.94 -11.51 13.62
C GLY A 285 -6.56 -11.78 14.16
N SER A 286 -6.10 -13.01 14.01
CA SER A 286 -4.78 -13.39 14.47
C SER A 286 -3.69 -12.40 14.05
N GLN A 287 -2.78 -12.08 14.97
CA GLN A 287 -1.42 -11.73 14.58
C GLN A 287 -0.60 -12.96 14.15
N THR A 288 -1.13 -14.17 14.37
CA THR A 288 -0.62 -15.49 13.98
C THR A 288 -1.56 -16.18 13.00
N ARG A 289 -1.27 -16.20 11.69
CA ARG A 289 -1.98 -16.97 10.64
C ARG A 289 -3.09 -17.89 11.21
N GLY A 290 -4.31 -17.37 11.36
CA GLY A 290 -5.52 -18.13 11.73
C GLY A 290 -6.43 -17.49 12.74
N ALA A 291 -7.71 -17.37 12.43
CA ALA A 291 -8.69 -17.25 13.51
C ALA A 291 -8.49 -18.53 14.35
N GLU A 292 -7.84 -18.43 15.51
CA GLU A 292 -8.13 -19.43 16.52
C GLU A 292 -9.63 -19.32 16.77
N PRO A 293 -10.39 -20.41 16.60
CA PRO A 293 -11.80 -20.36 16.84
C PRO A 293 -11.98 -20.06 18.32
N LEU A 294 -12.55 -18.89 18.63
CA LEU A 294 -13.09 -18.56 19.96
C LEU A 294 -14.23 -19.50 20.39
N PHE A 295 -14.51 -20.56 19.62
CA PHE A 295 -15.25 -21.74 20.06
C PHE A 295 -14.34 -22.71 20.81
N ARG A 296 -13.90 -22.35 22.02
CA ARG A 296 -13.59 -23.35 23.04
C ARG A 296 -14.45 -23.12 24.28
N ARG A 297 -15.38 -24.07 24.45
CA ARG A 297 -16.21 -24.38 25.63
C ARG A 297 -17.45 -23.49 25.82
N CYS A 298 -18.54 -23.92 25.20
CA CYS A 298 -19.80 -24.01 25.92
C CYS A 298 -19.68 -25.13 26.96
N TYR A 299 -19.65 -24.76 28.23
CA TYR A 299 -20.34 -25.40 29.36
C TYR A 299 -20.63 -24.29 30.37
#